data_AF-E8R960-F1
#
_entry.id   AF-E8R960-F1
#
_cell.length_a   1.000
_cell.length_b   1.000
_cell.length_c   1.000
_cell.angle_alpha   90.00
_cell.angle_beta   90.00
_cell.angle_gamma   90.00
#
_symmetry.space_group_name_H-M   'P 1'
#
loop_
_entity.id
_entity.type
_entity.pdbx_description
1 polymer ?
#
loop_
_entity_poly.entity_id
_entity_poly.type
_entity_poly.pdbx_seq_one_letter_code
_entity_poly.pdbx_strand_id
1 'polypeptide(L)'
;MVSSLEKEILLRILGSRRILLDELEALYRVPEENLLGILERNRDIIALNGRTVAAVKPLELALRLLEQGVSIERISRAVDWRDFEQLASYVMSEHGYLVESNITLTTPVRLEIDVVGVDTASGLGIAVDCKHWSHNTRGKLIEAGTRHVERLEKALSHYDYLKEKYLVFKHLKEAVPVILTLRQPSFRAYGNVVFISVREFNEFLGNIRYIIDVFGVKPVKPS
;
A
#
# COMPACT_ATOMS: atom_id res chain seq x y z
N MET A 1 15.75 22.56 -8.46
CA MET A 1 14.39 22.13 -8.88
C MET A 1 14.53 21.06 -9.94
N VAL A 2 13.82 19.95 -9.81
CA VAL A 2 13.76 18.91 -10.85
C VAL A 2 13.07 19.47 -12.09
N SER A 3 13.66 19.26 -13.27
CA SER A 3 13.12 19.80 -14.53
C SER A 3 11.77 19.17 -14.88
N SER A 4 10.93 19.87 -15.67
CA SER A 4 9.66 19.31 -16.14
C SER A 4 9.87 17.98 -16.89
N LEU A 5 10.93 17.91 -17.70
CA LEU A 5 11.29 16.73 -18.48
C LEU A 5 11.69 15.54 -17.60
N GLU A 6 12.46 15.77 -16.55
CA GLU A 6 12.87 14.71 -15.62
C GLU A 6 11.65 14.08 -14.92
N LYS A 7 10.65 14.89 -14.54
CA LYS A 7 9.39 14.36 -13.97
C LYS A 7 8.63 13.48 -14.95
N GLU A 8 8.61 13.85 -16.24
CA GLU A 8 7.97 13.04 -17.29
C GLU A 8 8.68 11.70 -17.49
N ILE A 9 10.02 11.70 -17.52
CA ILE A 9 10.83 10.47 -17.65
C ILE A 9 10.58 9.55 -16.46
N LEU A 10 10.65 10.08 -15.24
CA LEU A 10 10.41 9.32 -14.01
C LEU A 10 8.98 8.78 -13.93
N LEU A 11 7.98 9.56 -14.33
CA LEU A 11 6.59 9.10 -14.40
C LEU A 11 6.42 7.98 -15.44
N ARG A 12 7.14 8.04 -16.57
CA ARG A 12 7.14 6.97 -17.57
C ARG A 12 7.78 5.70 -17.04
N ILE A 13 8.89 5.80 -16.34
CA ILE A 13 9.52 4.66 -15.66
C ILE A 13 8.55 4.03 -14.65
N LEU A 14 7.86 4.86 -13.84
CA LEU A 14 6.85 4.40 -12.90
C LEU A 14 5.71 3.64 -13.60
N GLY A 15 5.14 4.21 -14.67
CA GLY A 15 4.03 3.59 -15.38
C GLY A 15 4.40 2.33 -16.15
N SER A 16 5.59 2.27 -16.74
CA SER A 16 6.06 1.11 -17.50
C SER A 16 6.61 -0.02 -16.62
N ARG A 17 7.04 0.28 -15.38
CA ARG A 17 7.74 -0.61 -14.44
C ARG A 17 9.12 -1.03 -14.87
N ARG A 18 9.24 -1.43 -16.13
CA ARG A 18 10.47 -1.79 -16.81
C ARG A 18 10.43 -1.17 -18.20
N ILE A 19 11.50 -0.51 -18.59
CA ILE A 19 11.63 0.13 -19.90
C ILE A 19 13.09 0.05 -20.32
N LEU A 20 13.35 -0.11 -21.62
CA LEU A 20 14.70 -0.05 -22.15
C LEU A 20 15.20 1.40 -22.13
N LEU A 21 16.49 1.59 -21.83
CA LEU A 21 17.14 2.89 -21.87
C LEU A 21 16.98 3.53 -23.26
N ASP A 22 17.13 2.71 -24.31
CA ASP A 22 17.00 3.13 -25.70
C ASP A 22 15.57 3.65 -26.03
N GLU A 23 14.54 3.11 -25.38
CA GLU A 23 13.16 3.60 -25.54
C GLU A 23 12.98 4.97 -24.88
N LEU A 24 13.62 5.22 -23.73
CA LEU A 24 13.61 6.52 -23.07
C LEU A 24 14.35 7.57 -23.91
N GLU A 25 15.51 7.20 -24.48
CA GLU A 25 16.27 8.05 -25.41
C GLU A 25 15.41 8.45 -26.61
N ALA A 26 14.76 7.47 -27.25
CA ALA A 26 13.92 7.70 -28.42
C ALA A 26 12.68 8.57 -28.09
N LEU A 27 12.02 8.30 -26.96
CA LEU A 27 10.77 8.97 -26.58
C LEU A 27 11.01 10.44 -26.18
N TYR A 28 12.07 10.70 -25.42
CA TYR A 28 12.33 12.03 -24.86
C TYR A 28 13.38 12.82 -25.63
N ARG A 29 14.09 12.20 -26.57
CA ARG A 29 15.18 12.79 -27.35
C ARG A 29 16.26 13.40 -26.46
N VAL A 30 16.61 12.68 -25.40
CA VAL A 30 17.60 13.07 -24.40
C VAL A 30 18.85 12.22 -24.57
N PRO A 31 20.07 12.80 -24.59
CA PRO A 31 21.31 12.04 -24.65
C PRO A 31 21.44 11.04 -23.49
N GLU A 32 22.05 9.88 -23.74
CA GLU A 32 22.23 8.80 -22.75
C GLU A 32 22.84 9.33 -21.43
N GLU A 33 23.88 10.17 -21.50
CA GLU A 33 24.55 10.76 -20.33
C GLU A 33 23.58 11.49 -19.38
N ASN A 34 22.61 12.22 -19.93
CA ASN A 34 21.60 12.93 -19.14
C ASN A 34 20.61 11.97 -18.50
N LEU A 35 20.22 10.90 -19.19
CA LEU A 35 19.36 9.86 -18.63
C LEU A 35 20.09 9.13 -17.49
N LEU A 36 21.34 8.71 -17.70
CA LEU A 36 22.16 8.08 -16.66
C LEU A 36 22.29 8.99 -15.43
N GLY A 37 22.47 10.30 -15.64
CA GLY A 37 22.46 11.28 -14.55
C GLY A 37 21.14 11.30 -13.77
N ILE A 38 19.99 11.21 -14.44
CA ILE A 38 18.67 11.10 -13.78
C ILE A 38 18.56 9.79 -13.00
N LEU A 39 18.97 8.66 -13.59
CA LEU A 39 18.88 7.35 -12.98
C LEU A 39 19.77 7.26 -11.73
N GLU A 40 21.00 7.75 -11.78
CA GLU A 40 21.92 7.72 -10.64
C GLU A 40 21.40 8.51 -9.44
N ARG A 41 20.76 9.67 -9.68
CA ARG A 41 20.11 10.46 -8.63
C ARG A 41 18.91 9.75 -7.98
N ASN A 42 18.38 8.70 -8.61
CA ASN A 42 17.21 7.94 -8.14
C ASN A 42 17.53 6.45 -7.96
N ARG A 43 18.81 6.09 -7.80
CA ARG A 43 19.29 4.69 -7.78
C ARG A 43 18.74 3.84 -6.63
N ASP A 44 18.22 4.48 -5.60
CA ASP A 44 17.65 3.85 -4.42
C ASP A 44 16.20 3.39 -4.61
N ILE A 45 15.55 3.88 -5.68
CA ILE A 45 14.17 3.56 -6.06
C ILE A 45 14.03 3.07 -7.51
N ILE A 46 15.08 3.26 -8.33
CA ILE A 46 15.18 2.81 -9.72
C ILE A 46 16.49 2.04 -9.90
N ALA A 47 16.44 0.90 -10.57
CA ALA A 47 17.63 0.11 -10.93
C ALA A 47 17.87 0.15 -12.45
N LEU A 48 19.15 0.18 -12.83
CA LEU A 48 19.61 -0.02 -14.21
C LEU A 48 20.40 -1.33 -14.27
N ASN A 49 19.87 -2.32 -15.00
CA ASN A 49 20.51 -3.62 -15.21
C ASN A 49 20.76 -3.82 -16.71
N GLY A 50 22.01 -3.68 -17.14
CA GLY A 50 22.34 -3.58 -18.57
C GLY A 50 21.65 -2.36 -19.18
N ARG A 51 20.81 -2.56 -20.20
CA ARG A 51 19.98 -1.49 -20.79
C ARG A 51 18.54 -1.46 -20.24
N THR A 52 18.21 -2.26 -19.24
CA THR A 52 16.86 -2.27 -18.64
C THR A 52 16.79 -1.35 -17.42
N VAL A 53 15.94 -0.34 -17.48
CA VAL A 53 15.58 0.52 -16.36
C VAL A 53 14.35 -0.05 -15.67
N ALA A 54 14.36 -0.19 -14.34
CA ALA A 54 13.24 -0.73 -13.57
C ALA A 54 12.93 0.11 -12.34
N ALA A 55 11.65 0.43 -12.11
CA ALA A 55 11.17 1.01 -10.86
C ALA A 55 11.13 -0.07 -9.78
N VAL A 56 12.17 -0.15 -8.93
CA VAL A 56 12.28 -1.18 -7.88
C VAL A 56 11.49 -0.83 -6.62
N LYS A 57 11.26 0.46 -6.36
CA LYS A 57 10.37 0.94 -5.29
C LYS A 57 9.33 1.90 -5.86
N PRO A 58 8.32 1.36 -6.58
CA PRO A 58 7.40 2.18 -7.35
C PRO A 58 6.56 3.13 -6.50
N LEU A 59 6.11 2.73 -5.30
CA LEU A 59 5.39 3.67 -4.42
C LEU A 59 6.30 4.77 -3.88
N GLU A 60 7.56 4.47 -3.58
CA GLU A 60 8.49 5.52 -3.15
C GLU A 60 8.74 6.53 -4.29
N LEU A 61 8.90 6.04 -5.52
CA LEU A 61 8.97 6.88 -6.72
C LEU A 61 7.70 7.73 -6.90
N ALA A 62 6.53 7.14 -6.72
CA ALA A 62 5.24 7.84 -6.79
C ALA A 62 5.15 8.96 -5.75
N LEU A 63 5.59 8.72 -4.51
CA LEU A 63 5.59 9.70 -3.44
C LEU A 63 6.55 10.86 -3.71
N ARG A 64 7.75 10.59 -4.24
CA ARG A 64 8.70 11.65 -4.66
C ARG A 64 8.13 12.50 -5.79
N LEU A 65 7.47 11.90 -6.78
CA LEU A 65 6.85 12.65 -7.87
C LEU A 65 5.70 13.54 -7.38
N LEU A 66 4.91 13.08 -6.40
CA LEU A 66 3.89 13.91 -5.74
C LEU A 66 4.52 15.12 -5.02
N GLU A 67 5.61 14.92 -4.28
CA GLU A 67 6.37 16.01 -3.62
C GLU A 67 6.93 17.02 -4.62
N GLN A 68 7.31 16.54 -5.81
CA GLN A 68 7.77 17.37 -6.91
C GLN A 68 6.61 18.05 -7.68
N GLY A 69 5.37 17.89 -7.25
CA GLY A 69 4.19 18.55 -7.81
C GLY A 69 3.58 17.85 -9.03
N VAL A 70 3.92 16.59 -9.31
CA VAL A 70 3.17 15.78 -10.28
C VAL A 70 1.78 15.52 -9.70
N SER A 71 0.73 15.70 -10.51
CA SER A 71 -0.64 15.59 -10.02
C SER A 71 -1.00 14.16 -9.59
N ILE A 72 -1.85 14.04 -8.58
CA ILE A 72 -2.26 12.74 -8.04
C ILE A 72 -3.01 11.89 -9.07
N GLU A 73 -3.73 12.50 -10.01
CA GLU A 73 -4.41 11.80 -11.09
C GLU A 73 -3.42 11.09 -12.00
N ARG A 74 -2.27 11.71 -12.28
CA ARG A 74 -1.22 11.09 -13.10
C ARG A 74 -0.54 9.95 -12.35
N ILE A 75 -0.25 10.16 -11.07
CA ILE A 75 0.39 9.15 -10.23
C ILE A 75 -0.51 7.93 -10.04
N SER A 76 -1.78 8.15 -9.71
CA SER A 76 -2.77 7.08 -9.53
C SER A 76 -2.96 6.19 -10.77
N ARG A 77 -2.73 6.73 -11.99
CA ARG A 77 -2.74 5.95 -13.23
C ARG A 77 -1.46 5.15 -13.48
N ALA A 78 -0.35 5.56 -12.87
CA ALA A 78 0.95 4.93 -13.03
C ALA A 78 1.20 3.84 -11.96
N VAL A 79 0.57 3.95 -10.78
CA VAL A 79 0.66 2.95 -9.71
C VAL A 79 -0.40 1.86 -9.83
N ASP A 80 -0.08 0.63 -9.39
CA ASP A 80 -0.99 -0.52 -9.35
C ASP A 80 -1.37 -0.77 -7.88
N TRP A 81 -2.56 -1.32 -7.63
CA TRP A 81 -3.01 -1.65 -6.27
C TRP A 81 -2.04 -2.62 -5.58
N ARG A 82 -1.40 -3.54 -6.32
CA ARG A 82 -0.40 -4.49 -5.80
C ARG A 82 0.84 -3.81 -5.25
N ASP A 83 1.13 -2.58 -5.65
CA ASP A 83 2.26 -1.85 -5.06
C ASP A 83 1.97 -1.48 -3.59
N PHE A 84 0.71 -1.19 -3.28
CA PHE A 84 0.27 -0.85 -1.93
C PHE A 84 0.31 -2.06 -1.02
N GLU A 85 -0.09 -3.22 -1.53
CA GLU A 85 -0.01 -4.48 -0.78
C GLU A 85 1.43 -4.86 -0.46
N GLN A 86 2.32 -4.73 -1.44
CA GLN A 86 3.76 -4.99 -1.25
C GLN A 86 4.37 -4.03 -0.23
N LEU A 87 4.06 -2.72 -0.33
CA LEU A 87 4.52 -1.75 0.64
C LEU A 87 3.97 -2.03 2.04
N ALA A 88 2.66 -2.29 2.16
CA ALA A 88 2.05 -2.59 3.44
C ALA A 88 2.70 -3.83 4.06
N SER A 89 2.88 -4.89 3.26
CA SER A 89 3.50 -6.13 3.73
C SER A 89 4.94 -5.92 4.16
N TYR A 90 5.72 -5.18 3.37
CA TYR A 90 7.10 -4.83 3.69
C TYR A 90 7.19 -4.05 5.00
N VAL A 91 6.47 -2.93 5.12
CA VAL A 91 6.53 -2.07 6.31
C VAL A 91 6.06 -2.82 7.56
N MET A 92 5.02 -3.66 7.46
CA MET A 92 4.59 -4.51 8.58
C MET A 92 5.68 -5.52 8.98
N SER A 93 6.36 -6.15 8.01
CA SER A 93 7.45 -7.09 8.28
C SER A 93 8.63 -6.42 8.96
N GLU A 94 8.97 -5.18 8.56
CA GLU A 94 10.03 -4.38 9.20
C GLU A 94 9.67 -4.02 10.65
N HIS A 95 8.38 -3.93 10.98
CA HIS A 95 7.89 -3.78 12.35
C HIS A 95 7.77 -5.11 13.12
N GLY A 96 8.22 -6.22 12.53
CA GLY A 96 8.23 -7.54 13.18
C GLY A 96 6.89 -8.28 13.17
N TYR A 97 5.92 -7.83 12.38
CA TYR A 97 4.67 -8.56 12.20
C TYR A 97 4.91 -9.83 11.38
N LEU A 98 4.19 -10.90 11.70
CA LEU A 98 4.00 -12.01 10.76
C LEU A 98 2.95 -11.55 9.74
N VAL A 99 3.28 -11.60 8.44
CA VAL A 99 2.44 -11.02 7.39
C VAL A 99 2.09 -12.03 6.30
N GLU A 100 0.84 -12.02 5.88
CA GLU A 100 0.37 -12.70 4.68
C GLU A 100 -0.50 -11.74 3.85
N SER A 101 -0.43 -11.87 2.52
CA SER A 101 -1.19 -11.05 1.56
C SER A 101 -2.10 -11.92 0.72
N ASN A 102 -3.05 -11.30 0.01
CA ASN A 102 -4.00 -11.97 -0.88
C ASN A 102 -4.81 -13.07 -0.16
N ILE A 103 -5.29 -12.76 1.05
CA ILE A 103 -6.05 -13.68 1.89
C ILE A 103 -7.41 -13.92 1.25
N THR A 104 -7.58 -15.08 0.64
CA THR A 104 -8.82 -15.47 -0.03
C THR A 104 -9.44 -16.72 0.56
N LEU A 105 -10.77 -16.72 0.63
CA LEU A 105 -11.61 -17.92 0.74
C LEU A 105 -12.62 -17.92 -0.41
N THR A 106 -12.89 -19.10 -0.96
CA THR A 106 -13.92 -19.34 -1.97
C THR A 106 -15.08 -20.19 -1.44
N THR A 107 -14.89 -20.86 -0.30
CA THR A 107 -15.86 -21.70 0.41
C THR A 107 -15.49 -21.68 1.91
N PRO A 108 -16.45 -21.62 2.84
CA PRO A 108 -17.92 -21.53 2.66
C PRO A 108 -18.40 -20.13 2.22
N VAL A 109 -17.50 -19.15 2.23
CA VAL A 109 -17.76 -17.77 1.84
C VAL A 109 -16.73 -17.32 0.81
N ARG A 110 -17.15 -16.48 -0.13
CA ARG A 110 -16.22 -15.72 -0.98
C ARG A 110 -15.80 -14.43 -0.29
N LEU A 111 -14.52 -14.32 0.04
CA LEU A 111 -13.93 -13.09 0.58
C LEU A 111 -12.47 -12.96 0.16
N GLU A 112 -11.97 -11.74 0.27
CA GLU A 112 -10.59 -11.36 -0.01
C GLU A 112 -10.17 -10.30 1.01
N ILE A 113 -8.98 -10.39 1.59
CA ILE A 113 -8.36 -9.33 2.39
C ILE A 113 -6.94 -9.15 1.84
N ASP A 114 -6.64 -7.93 1.43
CA ASP A 114 -5.43 -7.57 0.68
C ASP A 114 -4.16 -7.95 1.47
N VAL A 115 -4.06 -7.49 2.73
CA VAL A 115 -2.93 -7.82 3.62
C VAL A 115 -3.42 -8.01 5.05
N VAL A 116 -2.91 -9.03 5.73
CA VAL A 116 -3.06 -9.21 7.17
C VAL A 116 -1.69 -9.37 7.78
N GLY A 117 -1.40 -8.62 8.83
CA GLY A 117 -0.24 -8.86 9.66
C GLY A 117 -0.58 -8.90 11.12
N VAL A 118 0.09 -9.77 11.88
CA VAL A 118 -0.15 -10.00 13.29
C VAL A 118 1.13 -9.86 14.11
N ASP A 119 1.04 -9.09 15.20
CA ASP A 119 2.04 -9.12 16.27
C ASP A 119 1.85 -10.44 17.02
N THR A 120 2.77 -11.39 16.84
CA THR A 120 2.65 -12.73 17.40
C THR A 120 2.72 -12.78 18.93
N ALA A 121 3.27 -11.75 19.58
CA ALA A 121 3.36 -11.68 21.04
C ALA A 121 2.03 -11.26 21.66
N SER A 122 1.39 -10.22 21.12
CA SER A 122 0.10 -9.75 21.64
C SER A 122 -1.09 -10.50 21.04
N GLY A 123 -0.99 -10.91 19.78
CA GLY A 123 -2.09 -11.43 18.96
C GLY A 123 -2.93 -10.33 18.29
N LEU A 124 -2.49 -9.07 18.35
CA LEU A 124 -3.14 -7.96 17.65
C LEU A 124 -2.80 -8.01 16.15
N GLY A 125 -3.83 -8.27 15.35
CA GLY A 125 -3.79 -8.24 13.90
C GLY A 125 -4.18 -6.87 13.33
N ILE A 126 -3.71 -6.60 12.13
CA ILE A 126 -4.11 -5.47 11.31
C ILE A 126 -4.53 -6.06 9.96
N ALA A 127 -5.79 -5.87 9.59
CA ALA A 127 -6.30 -6.21 8.27
C ALA A 127 -6.32 -4.93 7.44
N VAL A 128 -5.57 -4.92 6.35
CA VAL A 128 -5.40 -3.76 5.48
C VAL A 128 -6.17 -3.99 4.18
N ASP A 129 -6.88 -2.97 3.73
CA ASP A 129 -7.49 -2.87 2.40
C ASP A 129 -6.88 -1.66 1.68
N CYS A 130 -6.24 -1.93 0.54
CA CYS A 130 -5.43 -0.98 -0.21
C CYS A 130 -6.25 -0.28 -1.30
N LYS A 131 -6.34 1.05 -1.22
CA LYS A 131 -7.09 1.90 -2.15
C LYS A 131 -6.19 2.92 -2.85
N HIS A 132 -5.86 2.66 -4.11
CA HIS A 132 -5.00 3.50 -4.96
C HIS A 132 -5.73 4.67 -5.66
N TRP A 133 -6.91 5.04 -5.18
CA TRP A 133 -7.80 5.97 -5.86
C TRP A 133 -7.20 7.38 -6.05
N SER A 134 -7.50 7.98 -7.21
CA SER A 134 -7.08 9.34 -7.56
C SER A 134 -7.84 10.44 -6.81
N HIS A 135 -9.13 10.18 -6.53
CA HIS A 135 -10.05 11.11 -5.88
C HIS A 135 -11.07 10.35 -5.04
N ASN A 136 -11.16 10.73 -3.77
CA ASN A 136 -11.94 10.01 -2.77
C ASN A 136 -12.78 11.06 -2.04
N THR A 137 -14.11 10.98 -2.18
CA THR A 137 -14.99 11.76 -1.31
C THR A 137 -15.05 11.09 0.06
N ARG A 138 -15.40 11.87 1.09
CA ARG A 138 -15.63 11.33 2.44
C ARG A 138 -16.59 10.14 2.42
N GLY A 139 -17.67 10.21 1.64
CA GLY A 139 -18.64 9.13 1.49
C GLY A 139 -18.05 7.83 0.92
N LYS A 140 -17.22 7.91 -0.13
CA LYS A 140 -16.57 6.73 -0.72
C LYS A 140 -15.60 6.05 0.25
N LEU A 141 -14.87 6.85 1.04
CA LEU A 141 -13.99 6.31 2.08
C LEU A 141 -14.82 5.59 3.15
N ILE A 142 -15.86 6.22 3.67
CA ILE A 142 -16.77 5.61 4.65
C ILE A 142 -17.34 4.29 4.10
N GLU A 143 -17.86 4.29 2.88
CA GLU A 143 -18.43 3.09 2.25
C GLU A 143 -17.41 1.95 2.09
N ALA A 144 -16.17 2.25 1.70
CA ALA A 144 -15.11 1.23 1.65
C ALA A 144 -14.73 0.72 3.04
N GLY A 145 -14.63 1.62 4.02
CA GLY A 145 -14.37 1.26 5.41
C GLY A 145 -15.43 0.34 5.97
N THR A 146 -16.70 0.70 5.85
CA THR A 146 -17.83 -0.12 6.32
C THR A 146 -17.81 -1.51 5.68
N ARG A 147 -17.64 -1.60 4.35
CA ARG A 147 -17.52 -2.89 3.66
C ARG A 147 -16.31 -3.70 4.10
N HIS A 148 -15.20 -3.04 4.44
CA HIS A 148 -14.02 -3.74 4.93
C HIS A 148 -14.23 -4.31 6.34
N VAL A 149 -14.91 -3.57 7.23
CA VAL A 149 -15.32 -4.06 8.55
C VAL A 149 -16.23 -5.29 8.40
N GLU A 150 -17.32 -5.18 7.63
CA GLU A 150 -18.26 -6.29 7.39
C GLU A 150 -17.56 -7.53 6.82
N ARG A 151 -16.63 -7.32 5.88
CA ARG A 151 -15.83 -8.39 5.27
C ARG A 151 -14.88 -9.04 6.27
N LEU A 152 -14.26 -8.26 7.15
CA LEU A 152 -13.39 -8.77 8.21
C LEU A 152 -14.19 -9.57 9.24
N GLU A 153 -15.33 -9.05 9.70
CA GLU A 153 -16.25 -9.76 10.61
C GLU A 153 -16.68 -11.10 10.02
N LYS A 154 -17.08 -11.10 8.74
CA LYS A 154 -17.43 -12.33 8.03
C LYS A 154 -16.26 -13.28 7.86
N ALA A 155 -15.03 -12.78 7.66
CA ALA A 155 -13.85 -13.64 7.60
C ALA A 155 -13.61 -14.32 8.95
N LEU A 156 -13.68 -13.54 10.03
CA LEU A 156 -13.43 -14.00 11.38
C LEU A 156 -14.56 -14.85 11.96
N SER A 157 -15.77 -14.85 11.38
CA SER A 157 -16.81 -15.86 11.67
C SER A 157 -16.52 -17.23 11.03
N HIS A 158 -15.58 -17.28 10.09
CA HIS A 158 -15.10 -18.51 9.44
C HIS A 158 -13.61 -18.76 9.77
N TYR A 159 -13.20 -18.36 10.98
CA TYR A 159 -11.82 -18.36 11.43
C TYR A 159 -11.11 -19.70 11.27
N ASP A 160 -11.81 -20.81 11.49
CA ASP A 160 -11.24 -22.16 11.34
C ASP A 160 -10.73 -22.45 9.93
N TYR A 161 -11.41 -21.96 8.90
CA TYR A 161 -10.95 -22.10 7.52
C TYR A 161 -9.71 -21.23 7.24
N LEU A 162 -9.66 -20.04 7.87
CA LEU A 162 -8.52 -19.13 7.72
C LEU A 162 -7.28 -19.65 8.41
N LYS A 163 -7.39 -20.11 9.67
CA LYS A 163 -6.25 -20.61 10.46
C LYS A 163 -5.62 -21.87 9.86
N GLU A 164 -6.38 -22.67 9.11
CA GLU A 164 -5.86 -23.83 8.39
C GLU A 164 -5.02 -23.43 7.17
N LYS A 165 -5.45 -22.39 6.45
CA LYS A 165 -4.83 -21.97 5.19
C LYS A 165 -3.69 -20.96 5.38
N TYR A 166 -3.75 -20.13 6.41
CA TYR A 166 -2.92 -18.93 6.58
C TYR A 166 -2.33 -18.88 7.99
N LEU A 167 -1.01 -18.76 8.08
CA LEU A 167 -0.28 -18.79 9.35
C LEU A 167 -0.62 -17.60 10.24
N VAL A 168 -0.91 -16.42 9.68
CA VAL A 168 -1.25 -15.22 10.47
C VAL A 168 -2.45 -15.47 11.39
N PHE A 169 -3.44 -16.23 10.93
CA PHE A 169 -4.64 -16.58 11.69
C PHE A 169 -4.40 -17.70 12.71
N LYS A 170 -3.19 -18.23 12.87
CA LYS A 170 -2.85 -19.08 14.05
C LYS A 170 -2.45 -18.24 15.26
N HIS A 171 -2.00 -17.02 15.03
CA HIS A 171 -1.52 -16.10 16.07
C HIS A 171 -2.50 -14.96 16.37
N LEU A 172 -3.51 -14.78 15.51
CA LEU A 172 -4.48 -13.68 15.61
C LEU A 172 -5.46 -13.89 16.76
N LYS A 173 -5.67 -12.87 17.59
CA LYS A 173 -6.69 -12.84 18.65
C LYS A 173 -7.78 -11.82 18.36
N GLU A 174 -7.38 -10.71 17.74
CA GLU A 174 -8.27 -9.64 17.32
C GLU A 174 -7.61 -8.87 16.18
N ALA A 175 -8.40 -8.20 15.33
CA ALA A 175 -7.91 -7.52 14.14
C ALA A 175 -8.49 -6.12 13.98
N VAL A 176 -7.64 -5.17 13.65
CA VAL A 176 -8.02 -3.78 13.36
C VAL A 176 -8.14 -3.61 11.85
N PRO A 177 -9.31 -3.24 11.31
CA PRO A 177 -9.45 -2.95 9.89
C PRO A 177 -8.85 -1.57 9.57
N VAL A 178 -8.09 -1.50 8.48
CA VAL A 178 -7.38 -0.30 8.03
C VAL A 178 -7.59 -0.11 6.54
N ILE A 179 -8.06 1.06 6.13
CA ILE A 179 -8.04 1.49 4.74
C ILE A 179 -6.75 2.26 4.49
N LEU A 180 -5.90 1.73 3.60
CA LEU A 180 -4.64 2.34 3.20
C LEU A 180 -4.82 3.07 1.86
N THR A 181 -4.54 4.38 1.83
CA THR A 181 -4.76 5.23 0.65
C THR A 181 -3.47 5.88 0.15
N LEU A 182 -3.46 6.27 -1.14
CA LEU A 182 -2.37 7.10 -1.66
C LEU A 182 -2.40 8.51 -1.06
N ARG A 183 -3.59 9.13 -1.01
CA ARG A 183 -3.82 10.47 -0.47
C ARG A 183 -4.06 10.41 1.02
N GLN A 184 -3.68 11.46 1.73
CA GLN A 184 -4.10 11.68 3.11
C GLN A 184 -5.63 11.75 3.22
N PRO A 185 -6.28 10.86 3.99
CA PRO A 185 -7.71 10.94 4.23
C PRO A 185 -8.04 12.16 5.10
N SER A 186 -9.24 12.73 4.93
CA SER A 186 -9.68 13.92 5.67
C SER A 186 -10.14 13.63 7.11
N PHE A 187 -10.04 12.38 7.54
CA PHE A 187 -10.36 11.88 8.88
C PHE A 187 -9.56 10.59 9.11
N ARG A 188 -9.27 10.27 10.38
CA ARG A 188 -8.47 9.09 10.74
C ARG A 188 -9.28 7.84 11.07
N ALA A 189 -10.53 7.98 11.48
CA ALA A 189 -11.39 6.85 11.81
C ALA A 189 -12.86 7.16 11.53
N TYR A 190 -13.63 6.13 11.19
CA TYR A 190 -15.08 6.17 11.11
C TYR A 190 -15.65 4.80 11.49
N GLY A 191 -16.53 4.76 12.49
CA GLY A 191 -16.97 3.48 13.06
C GLY A 191 -15.78 2.71 13.61
N ASN A 192 -15.56 1.49 13.12
CA ASN A 192 -14.54 0.58 13.65
C ASN A 192 -13.30 0.42 12.75
N VAL A 193 -13.06 1.36 11.84
CA VAL A 193 -11.99 1.29 10.84
C VAL A 193 -11.14 2.54 10.83
N VAL A 194 -9.83 2.34 10.69
CA VAL A 194 -8.83 3.40 10.59
C VAL A 194 -8.56 3.70 9.12
N PHE A 195 -8.35 4.97 8.79
CA PHE A 195 -8.01 5.45 7.46
C PHE A 195 -6.65 6.12 7.52
N ILE A 196 -5.73 5.68 6.65
CA ILE A 196 -4.37 6.17 6.67
C ILE A 196 -3.78 6.24 5.27
N SER A 197 -2.86 7.19 5.05
CA SER A 197 -2.08 7.19 3.81
C SER A 197 -0.85 6.30 3.89
N VAL A 198 -0.34 5.87 2.75
CA VAL A 198 0.94 5.15 2.63
C VAL A 198 2.12 5.89 3.27
N ARG A 199 2.05 7.23 3.38
CA ARG A 199 3.08 8.06 4.01
C ARG A 199 3.12 7.90 5.53
N GLU A 200 1.95 7.75 6.15
CA GLU A 200 1.82 7.67 7.61
C GLU A 200 1.85 6.22 8.11
N PHE A 201 1.80 5.23 7.22
CA PHE A 201 1.65 3.82 7.60
C PHE A 201 2.74 3.34 8.55
N ASN A 202 4.00 3.70 8.29
CA ASN A 202 5.13 3.37 9.16
C ASN A 202 4.98 3.95 10.58
N GLU A 203 4.59 5.22 10.69
CA GLU A 203 4.38 5.88 11.99
C GLU A 203 3.18 5.29 12.73
N PHE A 204 2.13 4.93 12.00
CA PHE A 204 0.94 4.31 12.56
C PHE A 204 1.22 2.96 13.21
N LEU A 205 2.02 2.09 12.58
CA LEU A 205 2.34 0.79 13.16
C LEU A 205 3.05 0.94 14.52
N GLY A 206 3.96 1.91 14.64
CA GLY A 206 4.64 2.22 15.91
C GLY A 206 3.71 2.75 17.01
N ASN A 207 2.54 3.29 16.64
CA ASN A 207 1.62 3.97 17.54
C ASN A 207 0.21 3.34 17.58
N ILE A 208 0.04 2.14 17.04
CA ILE A 208 -1.28 1.57 16.78
C ILE A 208 -2.17 1.49 18.02
N ARG A 209 -1.62 1.08 19.17
CA ARG A 209 -2.38 0.97 20.43
C ARG A 209 -2.95 2.32 20.88
N TYR A 210 -2.15 3.37 20.80
CA TYR A 210 -2.58 4.73 21.13
C TYR A 210 -3.67 5.21 20.16
N ILE A 211 -3.49 4.95 18.85
CA ILE A 211 -4.45 5.37 17.82
C ILE A 211 -5.80 4.67 18.02
N ILE A 212 -5.81 3.36 18.29
CA ILE A 212 -7.04 2.61 18.55
C ILE A 212 -7.79 3.18 19.74
N ASP A 213 -7.09 3.48 20.84
CA ASP A 213 -7.67 4.05 22.06
C ASP A 213 -8.26 5.46 21.81
N VAL A 214 -7.48 6.36 21.22
CA VAL A 214 -7.89 7.73 20.90
C VAL A 214 -9.12 7.78 20.00
N PHE A 215 -9.22 6.87 19.03
CA PHE A 215 -10.35 6.83 18.10
C PHE A 215 -11.48 5.88 18.52
N GLY A 216 -11.35 5.21 19.68
CA GLY A 216 -12.35 4.28 20.18
C GLY A 216 -12.60 3.08 19.24
N VAL A 217 -11.59 2.69 18.47
CA VAL A 217 -11.65 1.52 17.58
C VAL A 217 -11.61 0.26 18.46
N LYS A 218 -12.49 -0.69 18.18
CA LYS A 218 -12.61 -1.96 18.89
C LYS A 218 -12.20 -3.10 17.96
N PRO A 219 -10.99 -3.66 18.10
CA PRO A 219 -10.55 -4.75 17.23
C PRO A 219 -11.58 -5.89 17.14
N VAL A 220 -11.79 -6.41 15.92
CA VAL A 220 -12.73 -7.49 15.63
C VAL A 220 -12.14 -8.81 16.08
N LYS A 221 -12.91 -9.63 16.79
CA LYS A 221 -12.45 -10.93 17.32
C LYS A 221 -12.99 -12.09 16.48
N PRO A 222 -12.24 -13.19 16.34
CA PRO A 222 -12.78 -14.46 15.89
C PRO A 222 -14.01 -14.85 16.71
N SER A 223 -15.04 -15.38 16.03
CA SER A 223 -16.23 -15.95 16.67
C SER A 223 -16.10 -17.46 16.85
#